data_AF-A0A924IZV0-F1
#
_entry.id   AF-A0A924IZV0-F1
#
_cell.length_a   1.000
_cell.length_b   1.000
_cell.length_c   1.000
_cell.angle_alpha   90.00
_cell.angle_beta   90.00
_cell.angle_gamma   90.00
#
_symmetry.space_group_name_H-M   'P 1'
#
loop_
_entity.id
_entity.type
_entity.pdbx_description
1 polymer ?
#
loop_
_entity_poly.entity_id
_entity_poly.type
_entity_poly.pdbx_seq_one_letter_code
_entity_poly.pdbx_strand_id
1 'polypeptide(L)'
;MKCIFCKNDSSNSKSVEHIIPESLGNKKNILSKGIVCDSCNNYFGNKIEKNVLEMPYFKSLRGRIMIENKKGKIPRISGFTKNKEKVEITFSLNGGNTFEVLYKDEKTLGSLLSHNEIYVPFIPEPPMNDLLISKFIGKIAIEALAKRVSSIEDWQNDFIENESLDQLRDFVRYGKGYPIWPYHLRRIDSENQIKYDKKLNKFLEKLNEYDFLIPDNSLTDGDIHKINNLYFVMGIMGIEYTINLTNAGLNRYTTWLSDNQNKSILQMDKSEFHSNLNI
;
A
#
# COMPACT_ATOMS: atom_id res chain seq x y z
N MET A 1 1.12 -27.19 -0.69
CA MET A 1 0.70 -25.77 -0.72
C MET A 1 1.30 -25.10 -1.95
N LYS A 2 0.56 -24.24 -2.66
CA LYS A 2 1.06 -23.52 -3.85
C LYS A 2 1.11 -22.02 -3.63
N CYS A 3 2.15 -21.37 -4.17
CA CYS A 3 2.35 -19.93 -4.05
C CYS A 3 1.29 -19.15 -4.86
N ILE A 4 0.65 -18.15 -4.25
CA ILE A 4 -0.42 -17.35 -4.89
C ILE A 4 0.05 -16.48 -6.07
N PHE A 5 1.37 -16.35 -6.29
CA PHE A 5 1.93 -15.58 -7.40
C PHE A 5 2.52 -16.44 -8.52
N CYS A 6 3.35 -17.44 -8.18
CA CYS A 6 4.04 -18.25 -9.18
C CYS A 6 3.47 -19.66 -9.34
N LYS A 7 2.46 -20.04 -8.54
CA LYS A 7 1.81 -21.37 -8.52
C LYS A 7 2.72 -22.57 -8.21
N ASN A 8 4.03 -22.35 -8.01
CA ASN A 8 4.98 -23.40 -7.60
C ASN A 8 4.74 -23.86 -6.16
N ASP A 9 5.26 -25.05 -5.83
CA ASP A 9 5.27 -25.55 -4.46
C ASP A 9 5.95 -24.54 -3.52
N SER A 10 5.32 -24.40 -2.36
CA SER A 10 5.68 -23.40 -1.35
C SER A 10 5.68 -23.99 0.07
N SER A 11 5.52 -25.32 0.17
CA SER A 11 5.34 -26.04 1.43
C SER A 11 6.53 -25.90 2.39
N ASN A 12 7.72 -25.62 1.86
CA ASN A 12 8.95 -25.42 2.64
C ASN A 12 9.30 -23.94 2.91
N SER A 13 8.43 -22.99 2.53
CA SER A 13 8.72 -21.56 2.67
C SER A 13 8.65 -21.12 4.12
N LYS A 14 9.56 -20.24 4.52
CA LYS A 14 9.71 -19.84 5.94
C LYS A 14 9.30 -18.40 6.22
N SER A 15 9.22 -17.57 5.19
CA SER A 15 8.91 -16.15 5.30
C SER A 15 7.47 -15.89 5.76
N VAL A 16 7.30 -14.81 6.54
CA VAL A 16 5.99 -14.26 6.92
C VAL A 16 5.84 -12.93 6.19
N GLU A 17 4.77 -12.79 5.42
CA GLU A 17 4.49 -11.60 4.63
C GLU A 17 3.55 -10.66 5.35
N HIS A 18 3.91 -9.37 5.38
CA HIS A 18 2.98 -8.31 5.75
C HIS A 18 2.32 -7.83 4.47
N ILE A 19 0.98 -7.86 4.42
CA ILE A 19 0.20 -7.52 3.22
C ILE A 19 0.54 -6.09 2.78
N ILE A 20 0.34 -5.14 3.70
CA ILE A 20 0.93 -3.79 3.58
C ILE A 20 2.29 -3.84 4.31
N PRO A 21 3.38 -3.25 3.80
CA PRO A 21 4.66 -3.26 4.50
C PRO A 21 4.59 -2.64 5.90
N GLU A 22 5.34 -3.19 6.86
CA GLU A 22 5.49 -2.61 8.22
C GLU A 22 5.91 -1.14 8.18
N SER A 23 6.73 -0.78 7.18
CA SER A 23 7.18 0.58 6.91
C SER A 23 6.06 1.56 6.50
N LEU A 24 4.83 1.08 6.35
CA LEU A 24 3.61 1.88 6.14
C LEU A 24 2.60 1.66 7.28
N GLY A 25 3.07 1.22 8.45
CA GLY A 25 2.28 1.14 9.68
C GLY A 25 1.55 -0.19 9.90
N ASN A 26 1.70 -1.18 9.03
CA ASN A 26 1.05 -2.48 9.23
C ASN A 26 1.88 -3.42 10.12
N LYS A 27 1.48 -3.58 11.38
CA LYS A 27 2.15 -4.47 12.35
C LYS A 27 1.47 -5.82 12.56
N LYS A 28 0.27 -6.04 11.98
CA LYS A 28 -0.60 -7.16 12.36
C LYS A 28 -1.18 -7.94 11.19
N ASN A 29 -1.36 -7.29 10.04
CA ASN A 29 -2.01 -7.92 8.91
C ASN A 29 -0.98 -8.72 8.10
N ILE A 30 -0.86 -9.99 8.45
CA ILE A 30 0.12 -10.92 7.88
C ILE A 30 -0.56 -12.09 7.16
N LEU A 31 0.15 -12.63 6.19
CA LEU A 31 -0.12 -13.92 5.56
C LEU A 31 0.68 -15.03 6.25
N SER A 32 0.04 -16.19 6.38
CA SER A 32 0.67 -17.40 6.88
C SER A 32 1.80 -17.86 5.96
N LYS A 33 2.78 -18.54 6.55
CA LYS A 33 3.97 -19.04 5.83
C LYS A 33 3.55 -19.89 4.63
N GLY A 34 4.24 -19.67 3.52
CA GLY A 34 4.08 -20.40 2.27
C GLY A 34 2.81 -20.13 1.47
N ILE A 35 1.93 -19.21 1.90
CA ILE A 35 0.98 -18.59 0.95
C ILE A 35 1.75 -17.90 -0.19
N VAL A 36 2.84 -17.23 0.16
CA VAL A 36 3.83 -16.69 -0.78
C VAL A 36 5.13 -17.45 -0.58
N CYS A 37 5.73 -17.96 -1.67
CA CYS A 37 7.01 -18.65 -1.56
C CYS A 37 8.18 -17.69 -1.33
N ASP A 38 9.26 -18.18 -0.73
CA ASP A 38 10.44 -17.35 -0.40
C ASP A 38 11.05 -16.67 -1.64
N SER A 39 10.98 -17.30 -2.83
CA SER A 39 11.43 -16.68 -4.08
C SER A 39 10.60 -15.46 -4.49
N CYS A 40 9.27 -15.54 -4.38
CA CYS A 40 8.37 -14.43 -4.70
C CYS A 40 8.50 -13.32 -3.66
N ASN A 41 8.51 -13.67 -2.37
CA ASN A 41 8.76 -12.70 -1.31
C ASN A 41 10.07 -11.93 -1.55
N ASN A 42 11.19 -12.64 -1.74
CA ASN A 42 12.48 -12.01 -1.98
C ASN A 42 12.47 -11.10 -3.21
N TYR A 43 11.75 -11.48 -4.27
CA TYR A 43 11.55 -10.61 -5.42
C TYR A 43 10.80 -9.33 -5.03
N PHE A 44 9.65 -9.44 -4.37
CA PHE A 44 8.83 -8.29 -3.98
C PHE A 44 9.57 -7.34 -3.05
N GLY A 45 10.20 -7.86 -1.99
CA GLY A 45 10.97 -7.05 -1.05
C GLY A 45 12.11 -6.29 -1.72
N ASN A 46 12.88 -6.95 -2.60
CA ASN A 46 14.10 -6.35 -3.18
C ASN A 46 13.85 -5.52 -4.44
N LYS A 47 12.89 -5.90 -5.28
CA LYS A 47 12.66 -5.29 -6.60
C LYS A 47 11.49 -4.32 -6.61
N ILE A 48 10.55 -4.42 -5.68
CA ILE A 48 9.33 -3.62 -5.70
C ILE A 48 9.23 -2.78 -4.43
N GLU A 49 8.97 -3.40 -3.27
CA GLU A 49 8.68 -2.68 -2.03
C GLU A 49 9.78 -1.71 -1.63
N LYS A 50 11.04 -2.18 -1.62
CA LYS A 50 12.18 -1.32 -1.30
C LYS A 50 12.25 -0.09 -2.21
N ASN A 51 12.04 -0.25 -3.52
CA ASN A 51 12.16 0.86 -4.46
C ASN A 51 11.00 1.85 -4.29
N VAL A 52 9.78 1.37 -4.06
CA VAL A 52 8.62 2.24 -3.76
C VAL A 52 8.85 3.01 -2.45
N LEU A 53 9.26 2.32 -1.39
CA LEU A 53 9.47 2.92 -0.07
C LEU A 53 10.64 3.93 -0.03
N GLU A 54 11.55 3.88 -1.01
CA GLU A 54 12.64 4.84 -1.18
C GLU A 54 12.30 6.01 -2.11
N MET A 55 11.11 6.03 -2.74
CA MET A 55 10.68 7.20 -3.51
C MET A 55 10.53 8.44 -2.63
N PRO A 56 10.74 9.65 -3.18
CA PRO A 56 10.68 10.90 -2.42
C PRO A 56 9.40 11.07 -1.59
N TYR A 57 8.24 10.75 -2.18
CA TYR A 57 6.95 10.80 -1.49
C TYR A 57 6.93 9.90 -0.24
N PHE A 58 7.19 8.60 -0.39
CA PHE A 58 7.10 7.64 0.71
C PHE A 58 8.16 7.89 1.79
N LYS A 59 9.39 8.26 1.41
CA LYS A 59 10.42 8.63 2.39
C LYS A 59 10.01 9.86 3.18
N SER A 60 9.58 10.91 2.48
CA SER A 60 9.14 12.15 3.12
C SER A 60 7.98 11.86 4.06
N LEU A 61 6.94 11.15 3.58
CA LEU A 61 5.75 10.80 4.36
C LEU A 61 6.14 10.10 5.66
N ARG A 62 6.80 8.95 5.55
CA ARG A 62 7.20 8.14 6.70
C ARG A 62 8.10 8.87 7.67
N GLY A 63 8.98 9.76 7.19
CA GLY A 63 9.82 10.58 8.05
C GLY A 63 9.04 11.61 8.84
N ARG A 64 8.13 12.36 8.18
CA ARG A 64 7.30 13.40 8.83
C ARG A 64 6.36 12.83 9.89
N ILE A 65 5.80 11.64 9.65
CA ILE A 65 4.93 10.94 10.61
C ILE A 65 5.67 9.90 11.45
N MET A 66 7.02 9.92 11.42
CA MET A 66 7.89 9.14 12.30
C MET A 66 7.64 7.61 12.28
N ILE A 67 7.29 7.05 11.13
CA ILE A 67 7.14 5.60 10.99
C ILE A 67 8.51 4.93 10.93
N GLU A 68 8.76 4.09 11.93
CA GLU A 68 9.94 3.26 12.00
C GLU A 68 9.96 2.18 10.91
N ASN A 69 11.16 1.86 10.42
CA ASN A 69 11.39 0.65 9.64
C ASN A 69 11.52 -0.58 10.56
N LYS A 70 11.71 -1.76 9.96
CA LYS A 70 11.89 -3.04 10.70
C LYS A 70 13.07 -3.05 11.69
N LYS A 71 13.99 -2.08 11.59
CA LYS A 71 15.14 -1.90 12.49
C LYS A 71 14.90 -0.82 13.57
N GLY A 72 13.67 -0.33 13.72
CA GLY A 72 13.33 0.73 14.68
C GLY A 72 13.90 2.09 14.30
N LYS A 73 14.15 2.36 13.01
CA LYS A 73 14.72 3.65 12.56
C LYS A 73 13.74 4.42 11.70
N ILE A 74 13.58 5.72 11.97
CA ILE A 74 12.85 6.66 11.14
C ILE A 74 13.68 6.97 9.89
N PRO A 75 13.08 6.97 8.67
CA PRO A 75 13.82 7.32 7.47
C PRO A 75 14.22 8.79 7.48
N ARG A 76 15.43 9.06 6.99
CA ARG A 76 15.88 10.43 6.76
C ARG A 76 15.11 11.06 5.61
N ILE A 77 14.76 12.32 5.77
CA ILE A 77 14.12 13.12 4.72
C ILE A 77 15.09 14.16 4.20
N SER A 78 14.96 14.49 2.92
CA SER A 78 15.77 15.56 2.34
C SER A 78 15.25 16.92 2.81
N GLY A 79 16.16 17.87 2.99
CA GLY A 79 15.87 19.27 3.22
C GLY A 79 16.89 20.17 2.54
N PHE A 80 16.70 21.47 2.66
CA PHE A 80 17.58 22.48 2.11
C PHE A 80 17.81 23.62 3.11
N THR A 81 19.01 24.19 3.11
CA THR A 81 19.29 25.49 3.74
C THR A 81 18.62 26.62 2.95
N LYS A 82 18.65 27.84 3.51
CA LYS A 82 18.23 29.06 2.79
C LYS A 82 18.99 29.29 1.47
N ASN A 83 20.29 28.97 1.45
CA ASN A 83 21.12 29.07 0.25
C ASN A 83 21.02 27.83 -0.67
N LYS A 84 20.03 26.96 -0.44
CA LYS A 84 19.69 25.78 -1.27
C LYS A 84 20.72 24.66 -1.24
N GLU A 85 21.61 24.62 -0.25
CA GLU A 85 22.43 23.44 0.01
C GLU A 85 21.59 22.30 0.56
N LYS A 86 21.85 21.07 0.10
CA LYS A 86 21.09 19.88 0.52
C LYS A 86 21.54 19.41 1.90
N VAL A 87 20.56 19.08 2.75
CA VAL A 87 20.74 18.43 4.04
C VAL A 87 19.86 17.18 4.16
N GLU A 88 20.19 16.26 5.07
CA GLU A 88 19.27 15.21 5.50
C GLU A 88 18.79 15.47 6.92
N ILE A 89 17.52 15.19 7.19
CA ILE A 89 16.88 15.45 8.48
C ILE A 89 16.34 14.14 9.04
N THR A 90 16.61 13.89 10.32
CA THR A 90 16.06 12.75 11.06
C THR A 90 15.28 13.27 12.27
N PHE A 91 14.05 12.81 12.45
CA PHE A 91 13.26 13.11 13.64
C PHE A 91 13.56 12.09 14.75
N SER A 92 13.56 12.55 16.00
CA SER A 92 13.78 11.72 17.18
C SER A 92 12.48 11.54 17.96
N LEU A 93 12.25 10.32 18.46
CA LEU A 93 11.10 10.00 19.33
C LEU A 93 11.37 10.35 20.80
N ASN A 94 12.60 10.73 21.17
CA ASN A 94 13.05 10.86 22.57
C ASN A 94 12.56 12.15 23.27
N GLY A 95 11.31 12.57 23.05
CA GLY A 95 10.63 13.60 23.84
C GLY A 95 11.19 15.03 23.74
N GLY A 96 12.34 15.23 23.11
CA GLY A 96 12.83 16.53 22.70
C GLY A 96 12.24 16.88 21.33
N ASN A 97 11.75 18.11 21.17
CA ASN A 97 11.42 18.70 19.86
C ASN A 97 12.70 18.94 19.03
N THR A 98 13.60 17.97 18.99
CA THR A 98 14.90 18.04 18.34
C THR A 98 14.89 17.15 17.11
N PHE A 99 15.55 17.62 16.07
CA PHE A 99 15.81 16.88 14.85
C PHE A 99 17.30 16.92 14.57
N GLU A 100 17.83 15.85 14.00
CA GLU A 100 19.23 15.75 13.59
C GLU A 100 19.36 16.20 12.14
N VAL A 101 20.34 17.07 11.87
CA VAL A 101 20.64 17.57 10.52
C VAL A 101 22.01 17.06 10.09
N LEU A 102 22.05 16.27 9.03
CA LEU A 102 23.28 15.84 8.40
C LEU A 102 23.60 16.78 7.23
N TYR A 103 24.79 17.37 7.28
CA TYR A 103 25.34 18.26 6.26
C TYR A 103 26.64 17.69 5.70
N LYS A 104 27.10 18.22 4.54
CA LYS A 104 28.24 17.65 3.81
C LYS A 104 29.55 18.40 3.97
N ASP A 105 29.49 19.71 4.22
CA ASP A 105 30.67 20.58 4.22
C ASP A 105 30.48 21.83 5.10
N GLU A 106 31.59 22.53 5.36
CA GLU A 106 31.64 23.77 6.14
C GLU A 106 30.77 24.89 5.54
N LYS A 107 30.62 24.91 4.21
CA LYS A 107 29.75 25.87 3.54
C LYS A 107 28.30 25.67 3.96
N THR A 108 27.83 24.43 3.94
CA THR A 108 26.47 24.05 4.37
C THR A 108 26.28 24.36 5.84
N LEU A 109 27.27 24.07 6.69
CA LEU A 109 27.24 24.42 8.11
C LEU A 109 27.14 25.93 8.33
N GLY A 110 27.97 26.73 7.65
CA GLY A 110 27.90 28.19 7.71
C GLY A 110 26.54 28.74 7.28
N SER A 111 25.92 28.13 6.27
CA SER A 111 24.57 28.45 5.80
C SER A 111 23.49 28.17 6.87
N LEU A 112 23.58 27.02 7.55
CA LEU A 112 22.68 26.64 8.65
C LEU A 112 22.79 27.61 9.84
N LEU A 113 24.03 27.89 10.27
CA LEU A 113 24.30 28.74 11.44
C LEU A 113 23.97 30.22 11.21
N SER A 114 24.06 30.70 9.96
CA SER A 114 23.79 32.11 9.63
C SER A 114 22.30 32.44 9.53
N HIS A 115 21.46 31.48 9.17
CA HIS A 115 20.05 31.72 8.88
C HIS A 115 19.09 31.06 9.87
N ASN A 116 19.52 30.03 10.62
CA ASN A 116 18.66 29.26 11.53
C ASN A 116 17.36 28.74 10.86
N GLU A 117 17.40 28.53 9.55
CA GLU A 117 16.26 28.12 8.72
C GLU A 117 16.61 26.86 7.94
N ILE A 118 15.67 25.90 7.93
CA ILE A 118 15.74 24.68 7.13
C ILE A 118 14.39 24.47 6.45
N TYR A 119 14.43 24.19 5.15
CA TYR A 119 13.27 23.95 4.32
C TYR A 119 13.14 22.46 4.06
N VAL A 120 11.96 21.92 4.39
CA VAL A 120 11.61 20.52 4.13
C VAL A 120 10.58 20.47 3.02
N PRO A 121 10.87 19.85 1.86
CA PRO A 121 9.90 19.71 0.79
C PRO A 121 8.74 18.82 1.26
N PHE A 122 7.54 19.39 1.23
CA PHE A 122 6.31 18.64 1.39
C PHE A 122 5.89 18.08 0.03
N ILE A 123 5.82 16.76 -0.07
CA ILE A 123 5.39 16.05 -1.28
C ILE A 123 4.00 15.48 -0.95
N PRO A 124 2.92 16.09 -1.44
CA PRO A 124 1.56 15.78 -0.99
C PRO A 124 1.06 14.43 -1.53
N GLU A 125 1.58 13.99 -2.66
CA GLU A 125 1.07 12.81 -3.39
C GLU A 125 2.22 12.03 -4.04
N PRO A 126 2.07 10.70 -4.20
CA PRO A 126 3.02 9.88 -4.94
C PRO A 126 2.93 10.17 -6.46
N PRO A 127 3.90 9.72 -7.26
CA PRO A 127 3.79 9.82 -8.71
C PRO A 127 2.57 9.05 -9.25
N MET A 128 1.85 9.69 -10.16
CA MET A 128 0.81 9.03 -10.95
C MET A 128 1.44 8.17 -12.06
N ASN A 129 0.75 7.11 -12.47
CA ASN A 129 1.16 6.25 -13.58
C ASN A 129 2.59 5.68 -13.45
N ASP A 130 2.98 5.28 -12.25
CA ASP A 130 4.28 4.69 -11.97
C ASP A 130 4.22 3.15 -11.96
N LEU A 131 5.16 2.50 -12.66
CA LEU A 131 5.23 1.05 -12.79
C LEU A 131 5.44 0.34 -11.44
N LEU A 132 6.33 0.86 -10.60
CA LEU A 132 6.64 0.24 -9.31
C LEU A 132 5.46 0.38 -8.36
N ILE A 133 4.77 1.53 -8.36
CA ILE A 133 3.54 1.72 -7.60
C ILE A 133 2.44 0.78 -8.09
N SER A 134 2.24 0.68 -9.41
CA SER A 134 1.27 -0.23 -10.02
C SER A 134 1.50 -1.68 -9.57
N LYS A 135 2.73 -2.19 -9.65
CA LYS A 135 3.04 -3.54 -9.19
C LYS A 135 2.95 -3.70 -7.68
N PHE A 136 3.31 -2.67 -6.92
CA PHE A 136 3.21 -2.67 -5.46
C PHE A 136 1.76 -2.80 -5.00
N ILE A 137 0.85 -2.00 -5.55
CA ILE A 137 -0.58 -2.10 -5.23
C ILE A 137 -1.13 -3.46 -5.69
N GLY A 138 -0.76 -3.94 -6.89
CA GLY A 138 -1.18 -5.25 -7.37
C GLY A 138 -0.72 -6.42 -6.49
N LYS A 139 0.51 -6.34 -5.96
CA LYS A 139 1.05 -7.30 -4.98
C LYS A 139 0.20 -7.30 -3.70
N ILE A 140 -0.04 -6.12 -3.13
CA ILE A 140 -0.85 -5.98 -1.91
C ILE A 140 -2.28 -6.48 -2.15
N ALA A 141 -2.87 -6.18 -3.31
CA ALA A 141 -4.22 -6.57 -3.67
C ALA A 141 -4.40 -8.10 -3.71
N ILE A 142 -3.49 -8.82 -4.37
CA ILE A 142 -3.49 -10.29 -4.43
C ILE A 142 -3.34 -10.89 -3.02
N GLU A 143 -2.45 -10.34 -2.21
CA GLU A 143 -2.22 -10.80 -0.83
C GLU A 143 -3.42 -10.53 0.08
N ALA A 144 -4.05 -9.36 -0.04
CA ALA A 144 -5.25 -9.00 0.68
C ALA A 144 -6.42 -9.92 0.31
N LEU A 145 -6.56 -10.28 -0.96
CA LEU A 145 -7.61 -11.18 -1.41
C LEU A 145 -7.39 -12.59 -0.85
N ALA A 146 -6.16 -13.10 -0.94
CA ALA A 146 -5.79 -14.39 -0.34
C ALA A 146 -6.08 -14.40 1.16
N LYS A 147 -5.76 -13.32 1.88
CA LYS A 147 -6.10 -13.19 3.31
C LYS A 147 -7.59 -13.27 3.56
N ARG A 148 -8.40 -12.57 2.75
CA ARG A 148 -9.86 -12.52 2.89
C ARG A 148 -10.51 -13.89 2.76
N VAL A 149 -10.06 -14.68 1.79
CA VAL A 149 -10.64 -16.01 1.53
C VAL A 149 -9.96 -17.13 2.33
N SER A 150 -8.87 -16.85 3.06
CA SER A 150 -8.05 -17.89 3.70
C SER A 150 -8.73 -18.73 4.78
N SER A 151 -9.92 -18.33 5.24
CA SER A 151 -10.75 -19.09 6.19
C SER A 151 -11.73 -20.06 5.53
N ILE A 152 -11.89 -19.99 4.20
CA ILE A 152 -12.80 -20.85 3.45
C ILE A 152 -12.10 -22.20 3.19
N GLU A 153 -12.84 -23.30 3.26
CA GLU A 153 -12.31 -24.63 2.90
C GLU A 153 -11.83 -24.63 1.44
N ASP A 154 -10.72 -25.32 1.16
CA ASP A 154 -10.11 -25.42 -0.18
C ASP A 154 -9.79 -24.10 -0.91
N TRP A 155 -9.86 -22.95 -0.22
CA TRP A 155 -9.64 -21.62 -0.80
C TRP A 155 -8.39 -21.52 -1.67
N GLN A 156 -7.32 -22.25 -1.31
CA GLN A 156 -6.06 -22.15 -2.03
C GLN A 156 -6.14 -22.78 -3.41
N ASN A 157 -6.85 -23.91 -3.57
CA ASN A 157 -6.99 -24.53 -4.89
C ASN A 157 -7.80 -23.60 -5.79
N ASP A 158 -8.96 -23.14 -5.32
CA ASP A 158 -9.81 -22.18 -6.03
C ASP A 158 -9.05 -20.90 -6.39
N PHE A 159 -8.29 -20.35 -5.45
CA PHE A 159 -7.52 -19.14 -5.69
C PHE A 159 -6.46 -19.37 -6.78
N ILE A 160 -5.70 -20.45 -6.71
CA ILE A 160 -4.61 -20.76 -7.63
C ILE A 160 -5.12 -21.09 -9.04
N GLU A 161 -6.23 -21.80 -9.13
CA GLU A 161 -6.86 -22.20 -10.39
C GLU A 161 -7.67 -21.07 -11.03
N ASN A 162 -8.01 -20.02 -10.28
CA ASN A 162 -8.66 -18.85 -10.84
C ASN A 162 -7.76 -18.10 -11.83
N GLU A 163 -8.01 -18.35 -13.13
CA GLU A 163 -7.33 -17.74 -14.27
C GLU A 163 -7.59 -16.23 -14.38
N SER A 164 -8.69 -15.71 -13.81
CA SER A 164 -9.00 -14.28 -13.86
C SER A 164 -7.95 -13.44 -13.15
N LEU A 165 -7.18 -14.03 -12.24
CA LEU A 165 -6.10 -13.38 -11.50
C LEU A 165 -4.73 -13.52 -12.19
N ASP A 166 -4.61 -14.37 -13.21
CA ASP A 166 -3.31 -14.73 -13.79
C ASP A 166 -2.65 -13.56 -14.52
N GLN A 167 -3.42 -12.74 -15.22
CA GLN A 167 -2.87 -11.56 -15.88
C GLN A 167 -2.24 -10.59 -14.87
N LEU A 168 -2.89 -10.36 -13.72
CA LEU A 168 -2.34 -9.50 -12.67
C LEU A 168 -1.13 -10.16 -11.99
N ARG A 169 -1.18 -11.47 -11.71
CA ARG A 169 -0.03 -12.22 -11.17
C ARG A 169 1.19 -12.09 -12.08
N ASP A 170 0.99 -12.29 -13.37
CA ASP A 170 2.06 -12.25 -14.37
C ASP A 170 2.64 -10.84 -14.53
N PHE A 171 1.79 -9.82 -14.52
CA PHE A 171 2.23 -8.43 -14.51
C PHE A 171 3.05 -8.11 -13.24
N VAL A 172 2.52 -8.42 -12.06
CA VAL A 172 3.14 -8.10 -10.78
C VAL A 172 4.46 -8.86 -10.59
N ARG A 173 4.47 -10.16 -10.86
CA ARG A 173 5.62 -11.04 -10.60
C ARG A 173 6.67 -11.01 -11.70
N TYR A 174 6.26 -10.94 -12.96
CA TYR A 174 7.16 -11.09 -14.11
C TYR A 174 7.22 -9.86 -15.01
N GLY A 175 6.30 -8.90 -14.86
CA GLY A 175 6.20 -7.75 -15.77
C GLY A 175 5.71 -8.13 -17.16
N LYS A 176 4.89 -9.17 -17.28
CA LYS A 176 4.31 -9.62 -18.55
C LYS A 176 2.97 -8.96 -18.83
N GLY A 177 2.58 -8.94 -20.11
CA GLY A 177 1.25 -8.48 -20.56
C GLY A 177 1.16 -6.98 -20.76
N TYR A 178 1.32 -6.20 -19.68
CA TYR A 178 1.06 -4.75 -19.70
C TYR A 178 2.31 -3.94 -19.35
N PRO A 179 2.57 -2.80 -20.02
CA PRO A 179 3.62 -1.85 -19.60
C PRO A 179 3.37 -1.27 -18.21
N ILE A 180 2.10 -1.03 -17.90
CA ILE A 180 1.60 -0.63 -16.59
C ILE A 180 0.19 -1.20 -16.41
N TRP A 181 -0.10 -1.75 -15.24
CA TRP A 181 -1.46 -2.11 -14.87
C TRP A 181 -2.14 -0.86 -14.30
N PRO A 182 -3.22 -0.36 -14.91
CA PRO A 182 -3.83 0.90 -14.49
C PRO A 182 -4.31 0.83 -13.03
N TYR A 183 -4.06 1.93 -12.31
CA TYR A 183 -4.59 2.15 -10.97
C TYR A 183 -5.12 3.58 -10.87
N HIS A 184 -6.15 3.77 -10.06
CA HIS A 184 -6.69 5.09 -9.73
C HIS A 184 -6.07 5.60 -8.42
N LEU A 185 -5.80 6.89 -8.36
CA LEU A 185 -5.19 7.55 -7.22
C LEU A 185 -5.92 8.84 -6.87
N ARG A 186 -6.21 9.04 -5.59
CA ARG A 186 -6.77 10.31 -5.10
C ARG A 186 -6.55 10.49 -3.60
N ARG A 187 -6.57 11.73 -3.13
CA ARG A 187 -6.68 12.03 -1.71
C ARG A 187 -8.14 11.95 -1.26
N ILE A 188 -8.41 11.15 -0.25
CA ILE A 188 -9.72 11.04 0.39
C ILE A 188 -9.73 11.66 1.79
N ASP A 189 -8.55 11.83 2.39
CA ASP A 189 -8.41 12.30 3.77
C ASP A 189 -7.05 13.00 4.03
N SER A 190 -6.92 13.66 5.18
CA SER A 190 -5.66 14.25 5.67
C SER A 190 -4.68 13.18 6.16
N GLU A 191 -3.36 13.44 6.09
CA GLU A 191 -2.31 12.47 6.48
C GLU A 191 -2.38 12.01 7.94
N ASN A 192 -2.77 12.90 8.86
CA ASN A 192 -2.77 12.66 10.31
C ASN A 192 -4.18 12.44 10.85
N GLN A 193 -4.82 11.33 10.46
CA GLN A 193 -6.15 10.99 10.97
C GLN A 193 -6.08 10.45 12.41
N ILE A 194 -6.22 11.34 13.38
CA ILE A 194 -6.30 10.97 14.80
C ILE A 194 -7.76 10.97 15.24
N LYS A 195 -8.24 9.82 15.74
CA LYS A 195 -9.58 9.67 16.32
C LYS A 195 -9.46 9.20 17.76
N TYR A 196 -10.27 9.77 18.64
CA TYR A 196 -10.35 9.28 20.03
C TYR A 196 -11.28 8.06 20.09
N ASP A 197 -10.72 6.92 20.50
CA ASP A 197 -11.48 5.70 20.78
C ASP A 197 -11.93 5.68 22.24
N LYS A 198 -13.24 5.84 22.45
CA LYS A 198 -13.86 5.84 23.78
C LYS A 198 -13.74 4.48 24.50
N LYS A 199 -13.74 3.37 23.76
CA LYS A 199 -13.66 2.01 24.34
C LYS A 199 -12.25 1.71 24.82
N LEU A 200 -11.23 2.13 24.06
CA LEU A 200 -9.83 1.93 24.40
C LEU A 200 -9.25 3.06 25.26
N ASN A 201 -9.99 4.16 25.44
CA ASN A 201 -9.57 5.41 26.09
C ASN A 201 -8.22 5.92 25.55
N LYS A 202 -8.06 5.89 24.21
CA LYS A 202 -6.80 6.23 23.54
C LYS A 202 -7.08 6.92 22.20
N PHE A 203 -6.18 7.80 21.80
CA PHE A 203 -6.13 8.30 20.44
C PHE A 203 -5.58 7.21 19.52
N LEU A 204 -6.31 6.92 18.44
CA LEU A 204 -5.93 6.00 17.39
C LEU A 204 -5.63 6.79 16.12
N GLU A 205 -4.53 6.46 15.49
CA GLU A 205 -4.18 6.98 14.18
C GLU A 205 -4.49 5.95 13.10
N LYS A 206 -5.22 6.36 12.06
CA LYS A 206 -5.55 5.49 10.93
C LYS A 206 -4.47 5.61 9.86
N LEU A 207 -3.47 4.73 9.93
CA LEU A 207 -2.32 4.74 9.00
C LEU A 207 -2.64 4.11 7.65
N ASN A 208 -3.39 3.01 7.67
CA ASN A 208 -3.80 2.30 6.47
C ASN A 208 -5.10 1.52 6.69
N GLU A 209 -5.77 1.21 5.58
CA GLU A 209 -6.95 0.37 5.51
C GLU A 209 -7.13 -0.14 4.09
N TYR A 210 -7.99 -1.13 3.90
CA TYR A 210 -8.42 -1.54 2.58
C TYR A 210 -9.76 -2.27 2.63
N ASP A 211 -10.44 -2.30 1.50
CA ASP A 211 -11.56 -3.18 1.24
C ASP A 211 -11.64 -3.56 -0.25
N PHE A 212 -12.63 -4.38 -0.60
CA PHE A 212 -12.88 -4.81 -1.97
C PHE A 212 -14.24 -4.32 -2.43
N LEU A 213 -14.31 -3.94 -3.69
CA LEU A 213 -15.52 -3.47 -4.35
C LEU A 213 -15.79 -4.34 -5.57
N ILE A 214 -17.04 -4.79 -5.69
CA ILE A 214 -17.58 -5.42 -6.89
C ILE A 214 -18.79 -4.55 -7.29
N PRO A 215 -18.65 -3.63 -8.26
CA PRO A 215 -19.71 -2.68 -8.61
C PRO A 215 -20.95 -3.34 -9.20
N ASP A 216 -20.79 -4.55 -9.74
CA ASP A 216 -21.81 -5.29 -10.45
C ASP A 216 -22.17 -6.56 -9.66
N ASN A 217 -23.42 -6.99 -9.71
CA ASN A 217 -23.80 -8.27 -9.12
C ASN A 217 -23.03 -9.40 -9.82
N SER A 218 -22.59 -10.42 -9.07
CA SER A 218 -21.94 -11.59 -9.64
C SER A 218 -22.88 -12.25 -10.66
N LEU A 219 -22.39 -12.44 -11.89
CA LEU A 219 -23.11 -13.21 -12.89
C LEU A 219 -22.83 -14.69 -12.60
N THR A 220 -23.91 -15.45 -12.39
CA THR A 220 -23.85 -16.91 -12.29
C THR A 220 -23.89 -17.50 -13.71
N ASP A 221 -22.85 -18.24 -14.08
CA ASP A 221 -22.83 -19.09 -15.27
C ASP A 221 -22.85 -20.55 -14.80
N GLY A 222 -24.06 -21.08 -14.57
CA GLY A 222 -24.25 -22.32 -13.82
C GLY A 222 -23.86 -22.16 -12.35
N ASP A 223 -23.09 -23.13 -11.81
CA ASP A 223 -22.60 -23.13 -10.42
C ASP A 223 -21.32 -22.29 -10.21
N ILE A 224 -20.81 -21.64 -11.26
CA ILE A 224 -19.55 -20.87 -11.20
C ILE A 224 -19.85 -19.38 -11.11
N HIS A 225 -19.48 -18.77 -9.98
CA HIS A 225 -19.48 -17.32 -9.83
C HIS A 225 -18.33 -16.70 -10.63
N LYS A 226 -18.65 -16.05 -11.75
CA LYS A 226 -17.67 -15.22 -12.48
C LYS A 226 -17.63 -13.84 -11.84
N ILE A 227 -16.56 -13.56 -11.11
CA ILE A 227 -16.31 -12.22 -10.58
C ILE A 227 -15.58 -11.42 -11.66
N ASN A 228 -16.32 -10.56 -12.35
CA ASN A 228 -15.74 -9.49 -13.18
C ASN A 228 -15.67 -8.21 -12.36
N ASN A 229 -14.69 -7.35 -12.66
CA ASN A 229 -14.56 -6.02 -12.04
C ASN A 229 -14.39 -6.07 -10.52
N LEU A 230 -13.59 -7.01 -10.01
CA LEU A 230 -13.14 -7.01 -8.63
C LEU A 230 -12.09 -5.91 -8.44
N TYR A 231 -12.43 -4.88 -7.68
CA TYR A 231 -11.52 -3.80 -7.33
C TYR A 231 -11.01 -3.99 -5.90
N PHE A 232 -9.72 -3.75 -5.71
CA PHE A 232 -9.11 -3.54 -4.41
C PHE A 232 -8.92 -2.05 -4.19
N VAL A 233 -9.44 -1.54 -3.08
CA VAL A 233 -9.37 -0.14 -2.69
C VAL A 233 -8.61 -0.05 -1.38
N MET A 234 -7.51 0.69 -1.36
CA MET A 234 -6.60 0.79 -0.22
C MET A 234 -6.32 2.24 0.13
N GLY A 235 -6.46 2.60 1.40
CA GLY A 235 -6.06 3.88 1.96
C GLY A 235 -4.71 3.78 2.65
N ILE A 236 -3.79 4.70 2.37
CA ILE A 236 -2.50 4.87 3.07
C ILE A 236 -2.34 6.36 3.37
N MET A 237 -2.41 6.74 4.65
CA MET A 237 -2.32 8.13 5.14
C MET A 237 -3.17 9.12 4.32
N GLY A 238 -4.41 8.73 4.05
CA GLY A 238 -5.40 9.54 3.33
C GLY A 238 -5.28 9.58 1.80
N ILE A 239 -4.31 8.87 1.21
CA ILE A 239 -4.30 8.58 -0.23
C ILE A 239 -4.97 7.23 -0.47
N GLU A 240 -5.99 7.24 -1.32
CA GLU A 240 -6.64 6.05 -1.85
C GLU A 240 -5.95 5.59 -3.13
N TYR A 241 -5.70 4.29 -3.20
CA TYR A 241 -5.24 3.55 -4.37
C TYR A 241 -6.30 2.52 -4.73
N THR A 242 -6.73 2.50 -5.99
CA THR A 242 -7.67 1.50 -6.49
C THR A 242 -7.09 0.76 -7.68
N ILE A 243 -7.14 -0.57 -7.66
CA ILE A 243 -6.68 -1.43 -8.77
C ILE A 243 -7.72 -2.52 -9.05
N ASN A 244 -7.90 -2.89 -10.32
CA ASN A 244 -8.73 -4.02 -10.71
C ASN A 244 -7.91 -5.31 -10.71
N LEU A 245 -8.44 -6.39 -10.15
CA LEU A 245 -7.76 -7.68 -10.02
C LEU A 245 -8.01 -8.61 -11.21
N THR A 246 -9.11 -8.38 -11.93
CA THR A 246 -9.64 -9.31 -12.95
C THR A 246 -9.35 -8.87 -14.38
N ASN A 247 -9.08 -7.58 -14.58
CA ASN A 247 -8.69 -7.02 -15.88
C ASN A 247 -7.95 -5.69 -15.70
N ALA A 248 -7.25 -5.22 -16.72
CA ALA A 248 -6.51 -3.96 -16.72
C ALA A 248 -7.42 -2.72 -17.00
N GLY A 249 -8.61 -2.66 -16.41
CA GLY A 249 -9.62 -1.62 -16.68
C GLY A 249 -10.15 -0.91 -15.43
N LEU A 250 -10.29 0.42 -15.53
CA LEU A 250 -10.80 1.29 -14.45
C LEU A 250 -12.14 1.97 -14.77
N ASN A 251 -12.63 1.90 -16.02
CA ASN A 251 -13.82 2.64 -16.43
C ASN A 251 -15.02 2.37 -15.52
N ARG A 252 -15.25 1.10 -15.14
CA ARG A 252 -16.37 0.73 -14.27
C ARG A 252 -16.21 1.30 -12.85
N TYR A 253 -15.00 1.32 -12.30
CA TYR A 253 -14.72 1.99 -11.04
C TYR A 253 -15.00 3.49 -11.12
N THR A 254 -14.56 4.17 -12.18
CA THR A 254 -14.80 5.61 -12.37
C THR A 254 -16.29 5.92 -12.46
N THR A 255 -17.07 5.11 -13.19
CA THR A 255 -18.53 5.23 -13.24
C THR A 255 -19.16 5.02 -11.87
N TRP A 256 -18.82 3.92 -11.19
CA TRP A 256 -19.33 3.64 -9.84
C TRP A 256 -19.01 4.79 -8.88
N LEU A 257 -17.81 5.36 -8.97
CA LEU A 257 -17.39 6.45 -8.11
C LEU A 257 -18.20 7.72 -8.36
N SER A 258 -18.46 8.05 -9.63
CA SER A 258 -19.34 9.15 -10.02
C SER A 258 -20.76 8.95 -9.50
N ASP A 259 -21.31 7.74 -9.66
CA ASP A 259 -22.67 7.39 -9.21
C ASP A 259 -22.81 7.50 -7.69
N ASN A 260 -21.71 7.34 -6.96
CA ASN A 260 -21.66 7.40 -5.49
C ASN A 260 -21.06 8.73 -4.97
N GLN A 261 -21.31 9.84 -5.68
CA GLN A 261 -20.93 11.20 -5.27
C GLN A 261 -19.43 11.36 -4.96
N ASN A 262 -18.58 10.57 -5.61
CA ASN A 262 -17.15 10.49 -5.35
C ASN A 262 -16.79 10.12 -3.90
N LYS A 263 -17.67 9.46 -3.15
CA LYS A 263 -17.35 8.95 -1.82
C LYS A 263 -16.59 7.61 -1.94
N SER A 264 -15.59 7.40 -1.09
CA SER A 264 -14.83 6.13 -1.06
C SER A 264 -15.57 5.04 -0.30
N ILE A 265 -15.45 3.77 -0.71
CA ILE A 265 -15.92 2.63 0.11
C ILE A 265 -15.27 2.61 1.50
N LEU A 266 -14.08 3.19 1.63
CA LEU A 266 -13.34 3.29 2.89
C LEU A 266 -13.94 4.32 3.86
N GLN A 267 -14.83 5.18 3.36
CA GLN A 267 -15.54 6.22 4.12
C GLN A 267 -17.03 5.94 4.23
N MET A 268 -17.50 4.86 3.62
CA MET A 268 -18.90 4.46 3.62
C MET A 268 -19.19 3.50 4.78
N ASP A 269 -20.42 3.55 5.29
CA ASP A 269 -20.83 2.56 6.27
C ASP A 269 -20.98 1.21 5.58
N LYS A 270 -20.55 0.13 6.26
CA LYS A 270 -20.54 -1.21 5.64
C LYS A 270 -21.93 -1.64 5.15
N SER A 271 -22.99 -1.24 5.84
CA SER A 271 -24.37 -1.49 5.42
C SER A 271 -24.76 -0.81 4.10
N GLU A 272 -24.06 0.26 3.70
CA GLU A 272 -24.33 1.00 2.47
C GLU A 272 -23.86 0.24 1.21
N PHE A 273 -22.92 -0.73 1.33
CA PHE A 273 -22.31 -1.43 0.18
C PHE A 273 -22.16 -2.95 0.33
N HIS A 274 -22.28 -3.52 1.55
CA HIS A 274 -22.20 -4.96 1.80
C HIS A 274 -23.55 -5.70 1.74
N SER A 275 -24.63 -5.09 1.25
CA SER A 275 -25.90 -5.81 1.08
C SER A 275 -25.80 -7.04 0.16
N ASN A 276 -24.68 -7.19 -0.58
CA ASN A 276 -24.48 -8.25 -1.56
C ASN A 276 -23.20 -9.10 -1.34
N LEU A 277 -22.52 -9.02 -0.19
CA LEU A 277 -21.29 -9.79 0.07
C LEU A 277 -21.53 -10.91 1.09
N ASN A 278 -22.25 -11.96 0.67
CA ASN A 278 -22.04 -13.31 1.21
C ASN A 278 -20.99 -13.99 0.33
N ILE A 279 -19.71 -13.70 0.59
CA ILE A 279 -18.57 -14.51 0.16
C ILE A 279 -17.76 -14.80 1.43
#